data_AF-A0A9P0A6L4-F1
#
_entry.id   AF-A0A9P0A6L4-F1
#
_cell.length_a   1.000
_cell.length_b   1.000
_cell.length_c   1.000
_cell.angle_alpha   90.00
_cell.angle_beta   90.00
_cell.angle_gamma   90.00
#
_symmetry.space_group_name_H-M   'P 1'
#
loop_
_entity.id
_entity.type
_entity.pdbx_description
1 polymer ?
#
loop_
_entity_poly.entity_id
_entity_poly.type
_entity_poly.pdbx_seq_one_letter_code
_entity_poly.pdbx_strand_id
1 'polypeptide(L)'
;MLTGGSLSPTVKLNFKIVSLSIKLICSTTGITLPIKALKSMALSAADTAAEGPSRRMRWPYTMSAKMAQFPFKMYYDKAPLTHYLILGFVCSWPLFIFFQRMARSPENIKKWDDIHEASRNHPKVWEEEH
;
A
#
# COMPACT_ATOMS: atom_id res chain seq x y z
N MET A 1 54.94 18.96 -6.31
CA MET A 1 54.49 19.19 -7.70
C MET A 1 53.43 18.11 -7.97
N LEU A 2 52.13 18.42 -8.01
CA LEU A 2 51.37 18.89 -9.19
C LEU A 2 51.51 17.89 -10.37
N THR A 3 50.50 17.23 -10.95
CA THR A 3 49.01 17.31 -10.96
C THR A 3 48.39 15.88 -10.81
N GLY A 4 47.07 15.60 -10.85
CA GLY A 4 45.85 16.42 -10.77
C GLY A 4 44.69 15.99 -11.70
N GLY A 5 43.72 15.20 -11.20
CA GLY A 5 42.47 14.77 -11.89
C GLY A 5 42.45 13.31 -12.38
N SER A 6 41.31 12.66 -12.70
CA SER A 6 39.89 13.00 -12.45
C SER A 6 38.97 11.76 -12.73
N LEU A 7 37.72 11.83 -12.26
CA LEU A 7 36.53 11.03 -12.65
C LEU A 7 36.54 9.48 -12.58
N SER A 8 35.65 8.94 -11.75
CA SER A 8 35.07 7.59 -11.91
C SER A 8 34.12 7.51 -13.12
N PRO A 9 34.11 6.40 -13.88
CA PRO A 9 32.97 6.00 -14.68
C PRO A 9 32.26 4.76 -14.11
N THR A 10 30.97 4.95 -13.83
CA THR A 10 29.96 3.98 -13.39
C THR A 10 29.94 2.69 -14.23
N VAL A 11 30.26 1.54 -13.61
CA VAL A 11 30.15 0.23 -14.28
C VAL A 11 28.70 -0.27 -14.27
N LYS A 12 28.07 -0.29 -15.44
CA LYS A 12 26.72 -0.84 -15.65
C LYS A 12 26.74 -2.38 -15.60
N LEU A 13 26.45 -2.97 -14.44
CA LEU A 13 26.23 -4.42 -14.32
C LEU A 13 24.87 -4.82 -14.93
N ASN A 14 24.93 -5.47 -16.11
CA ASN A 14 23.77 -5.88 -16.89
C ASN A 14 23.33 -7.30 -16.46
N PHE A 15 22.40 -7.39 -15.50
CA PHE A 15 21.89 -8.68 -15.00
C PHE A 15 20.91 -9.32 -16.00
N LYS A 16 21.42 -10.16 -16.91
CA LYS A 16 20.59 -11.06 -17.71
C LYS A 16 20.06 -12.20 -16.83
N ILE A 17 18.82 -12.04 -16.35
CA ILE A 17 18.08 -13.11 -15.68
C ILE A 17 17.88 -14.26 -16.67
N VAL A 18 18.43 -15.43 -16.34
CA VAL A 18 18.33 -16.63 -17.18
C VAL A 18 16.89 -17.14 -17.17
N SER A 19 16.31 -17.29 -18.36
CA SER A 19 14.95 -17.79 -18.55
C SER A 19 14.89 -19.28 -18.23
N LEU A 20 14.46 -19.62 -17.00
CA LEU A 20 14.19 -21.00 -16.62
C LEU A 20 12.83 -21.42 -17.19
N SER A 21 12.86 -22.32 -18.18
CA SER A 21 11.66 -22.73 -18.93
C SER A 21 10.78 -23.70 -18.12
N ILE A 22 9.72 -23.18 -17.50
CA ILE A 22 8.63 -24.02 -16.98
C ILE A 22 7.68 -24.35 -18.14
N LYS A 23 7.90 -25.51 -18.78
CA LYS A 23 6.95 -26.10 -19.73
C LYS A 23 5.76 -26.67 -18.95
N LEU A 24 4.70 -25.89 -18.78
CA LEU A 24 3.40 -26.44 -18.39
C LEU A 24 2.81 -27.13 -19.63
N ILE A 25 2.89 -28.46 -19.66
CA ILE A 25 2.35 -29.28 -20.74
C ILE A 25 0.83 -29.38 -20.54
N CYS A 26 0.08 -28.49 -21.17
CA CYS A 26 -1.36 -28.68 -21.36
C CYS A 26 -1.56 -29.59 -22.58
N SER A 27 -1.94 -30.84 -22.33
CA SER A 27 -2.27 -31.79 -23.39
C SER A 27 -3.58 -31.40 -24.09
N THR A 28 -3.75 -31.85 -25.34
CA THR A 28 -4.97 -31.73 -26.15
C THR A 28 -5.46 -30.32 -26.50
N THR A 29 -4.66 -29.56 -27.26
CA THR A 29 -5.04 -29.09 -28.62
C THR A 29 -3.85 -28.40 -29.30
N GLY A 30 -3.46 -28.87 -30.48
CA GLY A 30 -2.24 -28.43 -31.16
C GLY A 30 -2.40 -27.15 -31.97
N ILE A 31 -2.39 -25.99 -31.32
CA ILE A 31 -2.28 -24.68 -32.00
C ILE A 31 -1.25 -23.81 -31.29
N THR A 32 -0.11 -23.57 -31.93
CA THR A 32 0.90 -22.60 -31.45
C THR A 32 0.41 -21.17 -31.69
N LEU A 33 -0.31 -20.60 -30.72
CA LEU A 33 -0.67 -19.18 -30.76
C LEU A 33 0.58 -18.30 -30.60
N PRO A 34 0.86 -17.37 -31.53
CA PRO A 34 1.98 -16.44 -31.36
C PRO A 34 1.71 -15.53 -30.17
N ILE A 35 2.77 -15.15 -29.44
CA ILE A 35 2.71 -14.33 -28.20
C ILE A 35 1.90 -13.02 -28.40
N LYS A 36 1.85 -12.50 -29.63
CA LYS A 36 1.03 -11.34 -30.01
C LYS A 36 -0.48 -11.57 -29.82
N ALA A 37 -1.00 -12.76 -30.13
CA ALA A 37 -2.41 -13.12 -29.97
C ALA A 37 -2.83 -13.19 -28.49
N LEU A 38 -1.92 -13.67 -27.64
CA LEU A 38 -2.12 -13.72 -26.19
C LEU A 38 -2.21 -12.31 -25.59
N LYS A 39 -1.44 -11.36 -26.14
CA LYS A 39 -1.51 -9.94 -25.75
C LYS A 39 -2.78 -9.24 -26.25
N SER A 40 -3.29 -9.57 -27.44
CA SER A 40 -4.57 -9.02 -27.92
C SER A 40 -5.78 -9.60 -27.20
N MET A 41 -5.74 -10.88 -26.79
CA MET A 41 -6.79 -11.49 -25.96
C MET A 41 -6.82 -10.90 -24.55
N ALA A 42 -5.66 -10.64 -23.94
CA ALA A 42 -5.59 -9.96 -22.64
C ALA A 42 -6.11 -8.50 -22.69
N LEU A 43 -5.92 -7.80 -23.82
CA LEU A 43 -6.49 -6.46 -24.02
C LEU A 43 -8.00 -6.54 -24.24
N SER A 44 -8.46 -7.46 -25.08
CA SER A 44 -9.89 -7.73 -25.31
C SER A 44 -10.64 -8.11 -24.02
N ALA A 45 -10.02 -8.85 -23.11
CA ALA A 45 -10.61 -9.16 -21.80
C ALA A 45 -10.80 -7.91 -20.93
N ALA A 46 -9.86 -6.95 -20.99
CA ALA A 46 -10.00 -5.66 -20.32
C ALA A 46 -11.09 -4.80 -20.96
N ASP A 47 -11.22 -4.82 -22.29
CA ASP A 47 -12.29 -4.12 -23.01
C ASP A 47 -13.68 -4.72 -22.69
N THR A 48 -13.82 -6.05 -22.59
CA THR A 48 -15.08 -6.67 -22.14
C THR A 48 -15.43 -6.40 -20.67
N ALA A 49 -14.46 -6.02 -19.84
CA ALA A 49 -14.71 -5.54 -18.48
C ALA A 49 -15.06 -4.03 -18.44
N ALA A 50 -14.82 -3.31 -19.54
CA ALA A 50 -15.18 -1.90 -19.70
C ALA A 50 -16.63 -1.70 -20.20
N GLU A 51 -17.24 -2.74 -20.79
CA GLU A 51 -18.67 -2.80 -21.16
C GLU A 51 -19.58 -2.97 -19.92
N GLY A 52 -19.36 -2.13 -18.90
CA GLY A 52 -20.30 -1.94 -17.80
C GLY A 52 -21.64 -1.38 -18.33
N PRO A 53 -22.75 -1.54 -17.59
CA PRO A 53 -24.07 -1.11 -18.05
C PRO A 53 -24.03 0.36 -18.53
N SER A 54 -24.52 0.59 -19.75
CA SER A 54 -24.33 1.83 -20.53
C SER A 54 -24.80 3.13 -19.86
N ARG A 55 -25.49 3.02 -18.73
CA ARG A 55 -25.65 4.09 -17.73
C ARG A 55 -25.01 3.70 -16.40
N ARG A 56 -23.99 4.47 -16.02
CA ARG A 56 -23.49 4.58 -14.63
C ARG A 56 -24.67 4.83 -13.68
N MET A 57 -24.90 3.91 -12.74
CA MET A 57 -25.99 4.00 -11.77
C MET A 57 -25.84 5.25 -10.87
N ARG A 58 -26.90 6.05 -10.72
CA ARG A 58 -26.90 7.35 -10.00
C ARG A 58 -26.44 7.23 -8.55
N TRP A 59 -26.82 6.14 -7.87
CA TRP A 59 -26.49 5.86 -6.48
C TRP A 59 -26.02 4.40 -6.34
N PRO A 60 -24.71 4.14 -6.46
CA PRO A 60 -24.19 2.78 -6.30
C PRO A 60 -24.39 2.26 -4.87
N TYR A 61 -24.96 1.06 -4.75
CA TYR A 61 -25.15 0.38 -3.46
C TYR A 61 -23.84 -0.16 -2.86
N THR A 62 -22.83 -0.46 -3.70
CA THR A 62 -21.52 -0.95 -3.26
C THR A 62 -20.53 0.19 -3.01
N MET A 63 -19.71 0.06 -1.96
CA MET A 63 -18.72 1.07 -1.58
C MET A 63 -17.64 1.28 -2.66
N SER A 64 -17.24 0.21 -3.36
CA SER A 64 -16.30 0.27 -4.48
C SER A 64 -16.83 1.13 -5.63
N ALA A 65 -18.10 0.98 -6.00
CA ALA A 65 -18.70 1.79 -7.04
C ALA A 65 -18.96 3.24 -6.58
N LYS A 66 -19.23 3.49 -5.28
CA LYS A 66 -19.22 4.87 -4.74
C LYS A 66 -17.87 5.55 -4.92
N MET A 67 -16.77 4.85 -4.62
CA MET A 67 -15.42 5.38 -4.83
C MET A 67 -15.13 5.62 -6.33
N ALA A 68 -15.43 4.65 -7.21
CA ALA A 68 -15.20 4.80 -8.65
C ALA A 68 -15.98 5.97 -9.30
N GLN A 69 -17.09 6.40 -8.68
CA GLN A 69 -17.87 7.56 -9.15
C GLN A 69 -17.43 8.89 -8.53
N PHE A 70 -16.66 8.88 -7.44
CA PHE A 70 -16.23 10.10 -6.75
C PHE A 70 -15.21 10.89 -7.61
N PRO A 71 -15.38 12.21 -7.78
CA PRO A 71 -14.55 13.01 -8.68
C PRO A 71 -13.19 13.38 -8.05
N PHE A 72 -12.36 12.38 -7.69
CA PHE A 72 -11.08 12.57 -7.01
C PHE A 72 -10.19 13.63 -7.66
N LYS A 73 -10.08 13.62 -9.00
CA LYS A 73 -9.27 14.59 -9.76
C LYS A 73 -9.69 16.05 -9.48
N MET A 74 -10.99 16.32 -9.39
CA MET A 74 -11.49 17.68 -9.12
C MET A 74 -11.04 18.18 -7.74
N TYR A 75 -11.05 17.32 -6.73
CA TYR A 75 -10.63 17.68 -5.38
C TYR A 75 -9.11 17.87 -5.28
N TYR A 76 -8.30 17.04 -5.94
CA TYR A 76 -6.87 17.31 -6.06
C TYR A 76 -6.60 18.64 -6.79
N ASP A 77 -7.12 18.82 -8.00
CA ASP A 77 -6.81 20.00 -8.83
C ASP A 77 -7.34 21.33 -8.27
N LYS A 78 -8.42 21.32 -7.47
CA LYS A 78 -9.14 22.55 -7.04
C LYS A 78 -9.18 22.81 -5.54
N ALA A 79 -9.03 21.80 -4.68
CA ALA A 79 -9.07 22.02 -3.23
C ALA A 79 -7.64 22.01 -2.64
N PRO A 80 -7.01 23.18 -2.38
CA PRO A 80 -5.67 23.24 -1.81
C PRO A 80 -5.59 22.56 -0.43
N LEU A 81 -6.72 22.48 0.28
CA LEU A 81 -6.87 21.72 1.53
C LEU A 81 -6.40 20.26 1.40
N THR A 82 -6.66 19.59 0.26
CA THR A 82 -6.25 18.18 0.08
C THR A 82 -4.73 18.01 0.12
N HIS A 83 -4.00 18.92 -0.53
CA HIS A 83 -2.54 18.97 -0.50
C HIS A 83 -2.00 19.19 0.92
N TYR A 84 -2.55 20.16 1.65
CA TYR A 84 -2.11 20.44 3.02
C TYR A 84 -2.44 19.31 4.00
N LEU A 85 -3.57 18.62 3.84
CA LEU A 85 -3.91 17.44 4.63
C LEU A 85 -2.93 16.28 4.37
N ILE A 86 -2.62 15.99 3.11
CA ILE A 86 -1.68 14.92 2.74
C ILE A 86 -0.27 15.28 3.24
N LEU A 87 0.20 16.51 3.00
CA LEU A 87 1.51 16.98 3.44
C LEU A 87 1.63 16.99 4.96
N GLY A 88 0.59 17.46 5.67
CA GLY A 88 0.53 17.47 7.13
C GLY A 88 0.52 16.05 7.72
N PHE A 89 -0.20 15.11 7.11
CA PHE A 89 -0.17 13.71 7.51
C PHE A 89 1.22 13.08 7.30
N VAL A 90 1.82 13.27 6.12
CA VAL A 90 3.17 12.75 5.81
C VAL A 90 4.24 13.37 6.71
N CYS A 91 4.13 14.66 7.04
CA CYS A 91 5.06 15.36 7.93
C CYS A 91 4.91 14.96 9.41
N SER A 92 3.67 14.76 9.88
CA SER A 92 3.41 14.33 11.26
C SER A 92 3.66 12.84 11.49
N TRP A 93 3.59 11.98 10.46
CA TRP A 93 3.85 10.55 10.57
C TRP A 93 5.20 10.18 11.23
N PRO A 94 6.38 10.69 10.77
CA PRO A 94 7.65 10.42 11.44
C PRO A 94 7.73 11.04 12.85
N LEU A 95 7.05 12.17 13.07
CA LEU A 95 6.95 12.83 14.38
C LEU A 95 6.25 11.92 15.40
N PHE A 96 5.12 11.31 15.01
CA PHE A 96 4.39 10.34 15.83
C PHE A 96 5.19 9.07 16.09
N ILE A 97 5.93 8.55 15.10
CA ILE A 97 6.84 7.40 15.32
C ILE A 97 7.92 7.75 16.34
N PHE A 98 8.47 8.96 16.31
CA PHE A 98 9.45 9.41 17.29
C PHE A 98 8.85 9.48 18.70
N PHE A 99 7.66 10.08 18.86
CA PHE A 99 6.94 10.10 20.14
C PHE A 99 6.61 8.70 20.67
N GLN A 100 6.13 7.79 19.82
CA GLN A 100 5.84 6.40 20.20
C GLN A 100 7.10 5.67 20.69
N ARG A 101 8.26 5.91 20.06
CA ARG A 101 9.53 5.31 20.50
C ARG A 101 10.01 5.84 21.85
N MET A 102 9.80 7.13 22.13
CA MET A 102 10.12 7.70 23.45
C MET A 102 9.15 7.22 24.54
N ALA A 103 7.85 7.16 24.25
CA ALA A 103 6.84 6.66 25.18
C ALA A 103 7.01 5.16 25.51
N ARG A 104 7.53 4.37 24.56
CA ARG A 104 7.83 2.94 24.71
C ARG A 104 9.27 2.71 25.20
N SER A 105 9.75 3.50 26.15
CA SER A 105 11.00 3.22 26.87
C SER A 105 10.83 2.00 27.80
N PRO A 106 11.88 1.19 28.04
CA PRO A 106 11.77 0.00 28.90
C PRO A 106 11.44 0.33 30.35
N GLU A 107 11.77 1.53 30.82
CA GLU A 107 11.44 2.02 32.16
C GLU A 107 9.95 2.39 32.27
N ASN A 108 9.39 3.04 31.25
CA ASN A 108 7.96 3.38 31.24
C ASN A 108 7.08 2.14 31.10
N ILE A 109 7.54 1.11 30.38
CA ILE A 109 6.86 -0.19 30.32
C ILE A 109 6.80 -0.84 31.71
N LYS A 110 7.93 -0.99 32.41
CA LYS A 110 7.96 -1.57 33.76
C LYS A 110 7.02 -0.84 34.73
N LYS A 111 7.13 0.50 34.78
CA LYS A 111 6.26 1.32 35.63
C LYS A 111 4.78 1.17 35.29
N TRP A 112 4.45 1.01 34.01
CA TRP A 112 3.08 0.75 33.56
C TRP A 112 2.60 -0.63 34.02
N ASP A 113 3.43 -1.66 33.87
CA ASP A 113 3.15 -3.03 34.31
C ASP A 113 2.94 -3.08 35.84
N ASP A 114 3.79 -2.43 36.63
CA ASP A 114 3.65 -2.30 38.10
C ASP A 114 2.27 -1.70 38.50
N ILE A 115 1.84 -0.65 37.78
CA ILE A 115 0.52 -0.02 37.98
C ILE A 115 -0.63 -0.96 37.55
N HIS A 116 -0.42 -1.79 36.54
CA HIS A 116 -1.42 -2.76 36.06
C HIS A 116 -1.53 -3.98 36.98
N GLU A 117 -0.45 -4.38 37.64
CA GLU A 117 -0.48 -5.40 38.68
C GLU A 117 -1.12 -4.87 39.96
N ALA A 118 -0.79 -3.65 40.39
CA ALA A 118 -1.44 -3.00 41.54
C ALA A 118 -2.96 -2.83 41.32
N SER A 119 -3.39 -2.43 40.13
CA SER A 119 -4.82 -2.31 39.79
C SER A 119 -5.50 -3.65 39.47
N ARG A 120 -4.78 -4.73 39.12
CA ARG A 120 -5.35 -6.08 39.07
C ARG A 120 -5.58 -6.66 40.46
N ASN A 121 -4.69 -6.35 41.40
CA ASN A 121 -4.69 -6.90 42.76
C ASN A 121 -5.53 -6.08 43.76
N HIS A 122 -6.09 -4.93 43.35
CA HIS A 122 -7.13 -4.29 44.15
C HIS A 122 -8.37 -5.21 44.21
N PRO A 123 -8.97 -5.45 45.39
CA PRO A 123 -10.26 -6.12 45.45
C PRO A 123 -11.28 -5.22 44.74
N LYS A 124 -12.14 -5.82 43.89
CA LYS A 124 -13.24 -5.09 43.28
C LYS A 124 -14.30 -4.82 44.35
N VAL A 125 -14.17 -3.68 45.02
CA VAL A 125 -15.07 -3.24 46.11
C VAL A 125 -16.56 -3.28 45.69
N TRP A 126 -16.83 -3.14 44.39
CA TRP A 126 -18.16 -3.22 43.77
C TRP A 126 -18.82 -4.60 43.76
N GLU A 127 -18.14 -5.67 44.18
CA GLU A 127 -18.67 -7.05 44.23
C GLU A 127 -19.03 -7.51 45.65
N GLU A 128 -18.86 -6.67 46.68
CA GLU A 128 -19.07 -7.03 48.11
C GLU A 128 -20.28 -6.34 48.80
N GLU A 129 -21.07 -5.52 48.10
CA GLU A 129 -22.18 -4.72 48.67
C GLU A 129 -23.60 -5.13 48.23
N HIS A 130 -23.80 -6.36 47.72
CA HIS A 130 -25.12 -6.87 47.25
C HIS A 130 -25.47 -8.26 47.78
#